data_AF-H8YY16-F1
#
_entry.id   AF-H8YY16-F1
#
_cell.length_a   1.000
_cell.length_b   1.000
_cell.length_c   1.000
_cell.angle_alpha   90.00
_cell.angle_beta   90.00
_cell.angle_gamma   90.00
#
_symmetry.space_group_name_H-M   'P 1'
#
loop_
_entity.id
_entity.type
_entity.pdbx_description
1 polymer ?
#
loop_
_entity_poly.entity_id
_entity_poly.type
_entity_poly.pdbx_seq_one_letter_code
_entity_poly.pdbx_strand_id
1 'polypeptide(L)'
;MHTAKTIHIGCSLLLLLVTAQSGAADPVTDQIDAALRAYKDGEPRVAIQALQFAAAQIEEQLAEQRASLLPEPLKGWSAEPADSTSGGLIGLLTGTNISRSYRQDGSGARVSITVTADSPLLTMMNMLMASPMLMQAEPGTKPYSFGAYRGMMQTDGAGDTQLSLMLGTRILMQIDGSGGATKDMLEAYLKAMDLKALEKALIG
;
A
#
# COMPACT_ATOMS: atom_id res chain seq x y z
N MET A 1 2.16 -88.60 15.81
CA MET A 1 0.73 -88.37 15.53
C MET A 1 0.30 -87.12 16.28
N HIS A 2 -0.15 -86.13 15.53
CA HIS A 2 -0.52 -84.78 15.97
C HIS A 2 -1.80 -84.76 16.82
N THR A 3 -1.90 -83.79 17.74
CA THR A 3 -3.11 -82.96 17.92
C THR A 3 -2.76 -81.69 18.69
N ALA A 4 -3.28 -80.57 18.20
CA ALA A 4 -2.80 -79.20 18.38
C ALA A 4 -3.58 -78.44 19.47
N LYS A 5 -2.90 -77.51 20.15
CA LYS A 5 -3.50 -76.47 20.99
C LYS A 5 -3.69 -75.20 20.15
N THR A 6 -4.93 -74.74 20.03
CA THR A 6 -5.32 -73.46 19.44
C THR A 6 -5.05 -72.32 20.42
N ILE A 7 -4.28 -71.31 19.99
CA ILE A 7 -4.05 -70.05 20.70
C ILE A 7 -4.69 -68.94 19.86
N HIS A 8 -5.69 -68.25 20.42
CA HIS A 8 -6.30 -67.07 19.79
C HIS A 8 -5.45 -65.83 20.09
N ILE A 9 -4.88 -65.24 19.05
CA ILE A 9 -4.12 -63.98 19.08
C ILE A 9 -5.13 -62.83 18.93
N GLY A 10 -5.37 -62.08 20.00
CA GLY A 10 -6.15 -60.84 19.97
C GLY A 10 -5.27 -59.68 19.50
N CYS A 11 -5.35 -59.34 18.21
CA CYS A 11 -4.67 -58.19 17.61
C CYS A 11 -5.47 -56.91 17.89
N SER A 12 -5.07 -56.13 18.90
CA SER A 12 -5.66 -54.81 19.17
C SER A 12 -5.03 -53.77 18.24
N LEU A 13 -5.80 -53.34 17.25
CA LEU A 13 -5.45 -52.31 16.27
C LEU A 13 -5.62 -50.92 16.92
N LEU A 14 -4.52 -50.27 17.30
CA LEU A 14 -4.53 -48.86 17.70
C LEU A 14 -4.74 -47.99 16.44
N LEU A 15 -5.90 -47.35 16.33
CA LEU A 15 -6.16 -46.28 15.36
C LEU A 15 -5.32 -45.04 15.77
N LEU A 16 -4.24 -44.75 15.03
CA LEU A 16 -3.61 -43.43 15.06
C LEU A 16 -4.50 -42.46 14.28
N LEU A 17 -5.22 -41.58 14.99
CA LEU A 17 -5.82 -40.38 14.41
C LEU A 17 -4.68 -39.43 14.00
N VAL A 18 -4.29 -39.46 12.73
CA VAL A 18 -3.50 -38.39 12.12
C VAL A 18 -4.42 -37.19 11.98
N THR A 19 -4.27 -36.23 12.89
CA THR A 19 -4.82 -34.88 12.68
C THR A 19 -4.06 -34.26 11.53
N ALA A 20 -4.65 -34.25 10.34
CA ALA A 20 -4.16 -33.43 9.24
C ALA A 20 -4.31 -31.97 9.66
N GLN A 21 -3.22 -31.36 10.16
CA GLN A 21 -3.11 -29.91 10.22
C GLN A 21 -3.14 -29.42 8.77
N SER A 22 -4.31 -29.00 8.30
CA SER A 22 -4.44 -28.13 7.13
C SER A 22 -3.90 -26.76 7.51
N GLY A 23 -2.58 -26.64 7.65
CA GLY A 23 -1.93 -25.35 7.56
C GLY A 23 -2.14 -24.88 6.13
N ALA A 24 -2.96 -23.86 5.93
CA ALA A 24 -3.00 -23.16 4.65
C ALA A 24 -1.59 -22.62 4.43
N ALA A 25 -0.81 -23.30 3.60
CA ALA A 25 0.53 -22.85 3.27
C ALA A 25 0.39 -21.49 2.57
N ASP A 26 1.17 -20.52 3.01
CA ASP A 26 1.23 -19.22 2.36
C ASP A 26 1.84 -19.42 0.96
N PRO A 27 1.12 -19.10 -0.12
CA PRO A 27 1.60 -19.28 -1.49
C PRO A 27 2.99 -18.67 -1.74
N VAL A 28 3.35 -17.60 -1.04
CA VAL A 28 4.68 -16.98 -1.11
C VAL A 28 5.74 -17.94 -0.56
N THR A 29 5.50 -18.51 0.62
CA THR A 29 6.45 -19.44 1.27
C THR A 29 6.65 -20.71 0.46
N ASP A 30 5.60 -21.25 -0.16
CA ASP A 30 5.67 -22.42 -1.03
C ASP A 30 6.59 -22.17 -2.24
N GLN A 31 6.54 -20.97 -2.81
CA GLN A 31 7.34 -20.56 -3.96
C GLN A 31 8.80 -20.34 -3.59
N ILE A 32 9.07 -19.78 -2.40
CA ILE A 32 10.42 -19.65 -1.85
C ILE A 32 11.03 -21.05 -1.61
N ASP A 33 10.25 -21.97 -1.04
CA ASP A 33 10.69 -23.34 -0.80
C ASP A 33 10.93 -24.13 -2.11
N ALA A 34 10.08 -23.91 -3.12
CA ALA A 34 10.30 -24.44 -4.47
C ALA A 34 11.59 -23.89 -5.10
N ALA A 35 11.85 -22.58 -4.95
CA ALA A 35 13.07 -21.97 -5.45
C ALA A 35 14.32 -22.54 -4.78
N LEU A 36 14.28 -22.73 -3.45
CA LEU A 36 15.38 -23.29 -2.68
C LEU A 36 15.69 -24.73 -3.10
N ARG A 37 14.66 -25.55 -3.34
CA ARG A 37 14.82 -26.91 -3.86
C ARG A 37 15.47 -26.91 -5.25
N ALA A 38 14.92 -26.16 -6.19
CA ALA A 38 15.46 -26.05 -7.55
C ALA A 38 16.92 -25.57 -7.56
N TYR A 39 17.29 -24.63 -6.69
CA TYR A 39 18.67 -24.18 -6.58
C TYR A 39 19.62 -25.29 -6.09
N LYS A 40 19.20 -26.06 -5.08
CA LYS A 40 19.96 -27.21 -4.54
C LYS A 40 20.11 -28.34 -5.56
N ASP A 41 19.10 -28.52 -6.40
CA ASP A 41 19.07 -29.55 -7.44
C ASP A 41 19.86 -29.15 -8.71
N GLY A 42 20.50 -27.97 -8.71
CA GLY A 42 21.31 -27.49 -9.84
C GLY A 42 20.48 -26.91 -10.98
N GLU A 43 19.25 -26.47 -10.71
CA GLU A 43 18.31 -25.86 -11.65
C GLU A 43 18.14 -24.34 -11.42
N PRO A 44 19.20 -23.52 -11.60
CA PRO A 44 19.18 -22.10 -11.19
C PRO A 44 18.14 -21.27 -11.96
N ARG A 45 17.80 -21.63 -13.19
CA ARG A 45 16.76 -20.92 -13.96
C ARG A 45 15.37 -21.09 -13.35
N VAL A 46 15.06 -22.29 -12.85
CA VAL A 46 13.78 -22.59 -12.19
C VAL A 46 13.74 -21.87 -10.84
N ALA A 47 14.85 -21.87 -10.10
CA ALA A 47 14.97 -21.13 -8.84
C ALA A 47 14.71 -19.62 -9.02
N ILE A 48 15.30 -19.00 -10.04
CA ILE A 48 15.10 -17.58 -10.34
C ILE A 48 13.62 -17.28 -10.63
N GLN A 49 12.95 -18.10 -11.44
CA GLN A 49 11.54 -17.89 -11.78
C GLN A 49 10.64 -17.97 -10.54
N ALA A 50 10.85 -18.96 -9.69
CA ALA A 50 10.09 -19.12 -8.45
C ALA A 50 10.31 -17.94 -7.48
N LEU A 51 11.54 -17.45 -7.34
CA LEU A 51 11.82 -16.24 -6.53
C LEU A 51 11.18 -14.98 -7.10
N GLN A 52 11.19 -14.81 -8.43
CA GLN A 52 10.54 -13.67 -9.08
C GLN A 52 9.03 -13.67 -8.85
N PHE A 53 8.41 -14.85 -8.90
CA PHE A 53 7.00 -15.00 -8.62
C PHE A 53 6.67 -14.72 -7.15
N ALA A 54 7.46 -15.26 -6.22
CA ALA A 54 7.31 -14.96 -4.79
C ALA A 54 7.47 -13.45 -4.51
N ALA A 55 8.47 -12.80 -5.11
CA ALA A 55 8.68 -11.36 -4.98
C ALA A 55 7.49 -10.55 -5.52
N ALA A 56 6.93 -10.93 -6.68
CA ALA A 56 5.77 -10.26 -7.25
C ALA A 56 4.54 -10.37 -6.33
N GLN A 57 4.30 -11.53 -5.72
CA GLN A 57 3.21 -11.72 -4.77
C GLN A 57 3.38 -10.91 -3.48
N ILE A 58 4.62 -10.83 -2.96
CA ILE A 58 4.91 -9.98 -1.80
C ILE A 58 4.63 -8.51 -2.12
N GLU A 59 5.05 -8.03 -3.29
CA GLU A 59 4.78 -6.65 -3.73
C GLU A 59 3.27 -6.39 -3.89
N GLU A 60 2.50 -7.36 -4.40
CA GLU A 60 1.03 -7.27 -4.49
C GLU A 60 0.39 -7.15 -3.10
N GLN A 61 0.76 -8.01 -2.15
CA GLN A 61 0.26 -7.95 -0.77
C GLN A 61 0.60 -6.61 -0.10
N LEU A 62 1.83 -6.11 -0.31
CA LEU A 62 2.24 -4.80 0.19
C LEU A 62 1.45 -3.67 -0.47
N ALA A 63 1.17 -3.76 -1.77
CA ALA A 63 0.37 -2.78 -2.49
C ALA A 63 -1.07 -2.73 -1.98
N GLU A 64 -1.71 -3.87 -1.74
CA GLU A 64 -3.04 -3.96 -1.13
C GLU A 64 -3.07 -3.38 0.29
N GLN A 65 -2.09 -3.76 1.12
CA GLN A 65 -1.97 -3.24 2.48
C GLN A 65 -1.80 -1.73 2.48
N ARG A 66 -0.96 -1.19 1.60
CA ARG A 66 -0.71 0.25 1.47
C ARG A 66 -1.92 1.00 0.92
N ALA A 67 -2.60 0.44 -0.08
CA ALA A 67 -3.84 0.98 -0.63
C ALA A 67 -4.92 1.14 0.44
N SER A 68 -4.99 0.22 1.41
CA SER A 68 -5.92 0.29 2.55
C SER A 68 -5.64 1.44 3.55
N LEU A 69 -4.49 2.12 3.43
CA LEU A 69 -4.18 3.31 4.23
C LEU A 69 -4.95 4.55 3.76
N LEU A 70 -5.43 4.54 2.51
CA LEU A 70 -6.31 5.59 2.01
C LEU A 70 -7.74 5.34 2.46
N PRO A 71 -8.50 6.40 2.79
CA PRO A 71 -9.80 6.24 3.40
C PRO A 71 -10.79 5.58 2.43
N GLU A 72 -11.76 4.87 2.97
CA GLU A 72 -12.95 4.52 2.21
C GLU A 72 -13.73 5.80 1.83
N PRO A 73 -14.52 5.78 0.75
CA PRO A 73 -15.26 6.97 0.33
C PRO A 73 -16.18 7.47 1.46
N LEU A 74 -16.18 8.79 1.66
CA LEU A 74 -17.08 9.43 2.63
C LEU A 74 -18.55 9.25 2.22
N LYS A 75 -19.47 9.48 3.15
CA LYS A 75 -20.91 9.39 2.85
C LYS A 75 -21.28 10.32 1.68
N GLY A 76 -21.94 9.76 0.67
CA GLY A 76 -22.30 10.48 -0.56
C GLY A 76 -21.13 10.68 -1.53
N TRP A 77 -20.08 9.88 -1.38
CA TRP A 77 -18.98 9.76 -2.33
C TRP A 77 -18.83 8.31 -2.77
N SER A 78 -18.26 8.15 -3.96
CA SER A 78 -17.78 6.90 -4.53
C SER A 78 -16.29 7.01 -4.82
N ALA A 79 -15.58 5.89 -4.85
CA ALA A 79 -14.15 5.85 -5.13
C ALA A 79 -13.82 4.82 -6.21
N GLU A 80 -12.79 5.13 -7.00
CA GLU A 80 -12.11 4.11 -7.81
C GLU A 80 -11.26 3.22 -6.88
N PRO A 81 -10.89 2.00 -7.33
CA PRO A 81 -9.90 1.19 -6.62
C PRO A 81 -8.65 2.04 -6.34
N ALA A 82 -8.10 1.91 -5.13
CA ALA A 82 -6.84 2.56 -4.82
C ALA A 82 -5.73 1.90 -5.66
N ASP A 83 -4.85 2.73 -6.19
CA ASP A 83 -3.66 2.32 -6.92
C ASP A 83 -2.46 2.43 -5.97
N SER A 84 -1.61 1.42 -5.96
CA SER A 84 -0.36 1.44 -5.21
C SER A 84 0.76 0.94 -6.11
N THR A 85 1.68 1.84 -6.46
CA THR A 85 2.85 1.55 -7.26
C THR A 85 4.11 1.66 -6.39
N SER A 86 4.77 0.53 -6.13
CA SER A 86 6.05 0.46 -5.39
C SER A 86 7.15 -0.35 -6.08
N GLY A 87 6.79 -1.13 -7.11
CA GLY A 87 7.69 -2.11 -7.73
C GLY A 87 8.29 -1.67 -9.07
N GLY A 88 9.34 -2.41 -9.48
CA GLY A 88 9.95 -2.28 -10.81
C GLY A 88 10.75 -0.98 -11.02
N LEU A 89 11.01 -0.65 -12.29
CA LEU A 89 11.79 0.55 -12.66
C LEU A 89 11.09 1.86 -12.26
N ILE A 90 9.75 1.87 -12.25
CA ILE A 90 8.97 3.06 -11.86
C ILE A 90 9.12 3.30 -10.36
N GLY A 91 8.90 2.29 -9.51
CA GLY A 91 9.07 2.41 -8.05
C GLY A 91 10.49 2.81 -7.63
N LEU A 92 11.52 2.34 -8.34
CA LEU A 92 12.91 2.78 -8.09
C LEU A 92 13.16 4.26 -8.40
N LEU A 93 12.42 4.85 -9.35
CA LEU A 93 12.57 6.25 -9.75
C LEU A 93 11.66 7.18 -8.92
N THR A 94 10.43 6.74 -8.67
CA THR A 94 9.40 7.57 -8.04
C THR A 94 9.23 7.33 -6.55
N GLY A 95 9.83 6.27 -6.00
CA GLY A 95 9.54 5.79 -4.65
C GLY A 95 8.20 5.03 -4.60
N THR A 96 7.69 4.87 -3.39
CA THR A 96 6.34 4.31 -3.16
C THR A 96 5.31 5.40 -3.45
N ASN A 97 4.34 5.11 -4.31
CA ASN A 97 3.22 5.99 -4.61
C ASN A 97 1.89 5.25 -4.37
N ILE A 98 1.00 5.86 -3.60
CA ILE A 98 -0.35 5.33 -3.35
C ILE A 98 -1.33 6.43 -3.71
N SER A 99 -2.33 6.12 -4.52
CA SER A 99 -3.34 7.09 -4.91
C SER A 99 -4.75 6.51 -4.91
N ARG A 100 -5.74 7.38 -4.68
CA ARG A 100 -7.16 7.02 -4.81
C ARG A 100 -7.96 8.24 -5.23
N SER A 101 -8.84 8.04 -6.20
CA SER A 101 -9.76 9.05 -6.71
C SER A 101 -11.17 8.86 -6.16
N TYR A 102 -11.77 9.95 -5.72
CA TYR A 102 -13.11 10.03 -5.15
C TYR A 102 -13.98 10.99 -5.93
N ARG A 103 -15.26 10.67 -6.05
CA ARG A 103 -16.27 11.48 -6.72
C ARG A 103 -17.48 11.64 -5.81
N GLN A 104 -17.97 12.87 -5.68
CA GLN A 104 -19.18 13.11 -4.92
C GLN A 104 -20.41 12.71 -5.75
N ASP A 105 -21.35 12.01 -5.12
CA ASP A 105 -22.58 11.58 -5.76
C ASP A 105 -23.48 12.77 -6.04
N GLY A 106 -24.00 12.85 -7.26
CA GLY A 106 -24.92 13.92 -7.67
C GLY A 106 -24.27 15.29 -7.91
N SER A 107 -22.95 15.43 -7.76
CA SER A 107 -22.20 16.64 -8.12
C SER A 107 -21.03 16.32 -9.07
N GLY A 108 -20.36 17.35 -9.57
CA GLY A 108 -19.14 17.21 -10.38
C GLY A 108 -17.85 17.12 -9.56
N ALA A 109 -17.94 17.24 -8.24
CA ALA A 109 -16.78 17.37 -7.37
C ALA A 109 -15.95 16.08 -7.35
N ARG A 110 -14.64 16.24 -7.49
CA ARG A 110 -13.66 15.16 -7.41
C ARG A 110 -12.59 15.51 -6.39
N VAL A 111 -12.17 14.50 -5.64
CA VAL A 111 -11.01 14.57 -4.77
C VAL A 111 -10.05 13.46 -5.21
N SER A 112 -8.78 13.76 -5.42
CA SER A 112 -7.74 12.76 -5.59
C SER A 112 -6.76 12.87 -4.43
N ILE A 113 -6.39 11.75 -3.83
CA ILE A 113 -5.35 11.70 -2.81
C ILE A 113 -4.17 10.96 -3.40
N THR A 114 -2.99 11.57 -3.35
CA THR A 114 -1.72 10.95 -3.73
C THR A 114 -0.75 11.02 -2.57
N VAL A 115 -0.13 9.91 -2.23
CA VAL A 115 0.87 9.80 -1.18
C VAL A 115 2.14 9.26 -1.80
N THR A 116 3.21 10.06 -1.75
CA THR A 116 4.53 9.66 -2.22
C THR A 116 5.46 9.52 -1.03
N ALA A 117 6.12 8.38 -0.92
CA ALA A 117 7.10 8.08 0.12
C ALA A 117 8.42 7.59 -0.50
N ASP A 118 9.52 7.86 0.18
CA ASP A 118 10.86 7.35 -0.18
C ASP A 118 11.34 7.70 -1.60
N SER A 119 10.81 8.76 -2.18
CA SER A 119 11.28 9.27 -3.47
C SER A 119 12.53 10.15 -3.29
N PRO A 120 13.58 9.98 -4.11
CA PRO A 120 14.70 10.93 -4.19
C PRO A 120 14.23 12.36 -4.48
N LEU A 121 13.11 12.50 -5.21
CA LEU A 121 12.53 13.78 -5.58
C LEU A 121 11.97 14.57 -4.39
N LEU A 122 11.58 13.90 -3.30
CA LEU A 122 11.05 14.58 -2.11
C LEU A 122 12.09 15.43 -1.41
N THR A 123 13.37 15.03 -1.46
CA THR A 123 14.46 15.84 -0.91
C THR A 123 14.57 17.18 -1.63
N MET A 124 14.43 17.16 -2.96
CA MET A 124 14.42 18.38 -3.77
C MET A 124 13.15 19.21 -3.52
N MET A 125 11.99 18.56 -3.42
CA MET A 125 10.72 19.22 -3.14
C MET A 125 10.74 19.98 -1.81
N ASN A 126 11.28 19.38 -0.75
CA ASN A 126 11.42 20.01 0.57
C ASN A 126 12.23 21.31 0.51
N MET A 127 13.32 21.32 -0.26
CA MET A 127 14.15 22.51 -0.45
C MET A 127 13.40 23.60 -1.20
N LEU A 128 12.61 23.23 -2.22
CA LEU A 128 11.79 24.17 -2.99
C LEU A 128 10.64 24.76 -2.15
N MET A 129 9.94 23.94 -1.36
CA MET A 129 8.87 24.41 -0.47
C MET A 129 9.38 25.34 0.63
N ALA A 130 10.63 25.18 1.08
CA ALA A 130 11.27 26.09 2.02
C ALA A 130 11.70 27.42 1.40
N SER A 131 11.70 27.53 0.06
CA SER A 131 12.15 28.72 -0.65
C SER A 131 11.03 29.77 -0.80
N PRO A 132 11.26 31.04 -0.40
CA PRO A 132 10.31 32.14 -0.61
C PRO A 132 9.99 32.44 -2.08
N MET A 133 10.79 31.91 -3.01
CA MET A 133 10.59 32.10 -4.46
C MET A 133 9.35 31.37 -4.96
N LEU A 134 9.00 30.20 -4.40
CA LEU A 134 7.88 29.39 -4.89
C LEU A 134 6.53 30.09 -4.66
N MET A 135 6.34 30.70 -3.48
CA MET A 135 5.13 31.48 -3.17
C MET A 135 4.98 32.74 -4.05
N GLN A 136 6.09 33.26 -4.59
CA GLN A 136 6.07 34.43 -5.47
C GLN A 136 5.86 34.04 -6.94
N ALA A 137 6.30 32.85 -7.33
CA ALA A 137 6.21 32.34 -8.70
C ALA A 137 4.81 31.81 -9.05
N GLU A 138 4.09 31.27 -8.07
CA GLU A 138 2.79 30.60 -8.27
C GLU A 138 1.67 31.42 -7.58
N PRO A 139 0.96 32.29 -8.32
CA PRO A 139 -0.19 33.02 -7.80
C PRO A 139 -1.23 32.04 -7.25
N GLY A 140 -1.73 32.29 -6.03
CA GLY A 140 -2.72 31.42 -5.38
C GLY A 140 -2.11 30.40 -4.40
N THR A 141 -0.78 30.29 -4.34
CA THR A 141 -0.09 29.46 -3.33
C THR A 141 0.01 30.17 -1.99
N LYS A 142 -0.38 29.50 -0.91
CA LYS A 142 -0.33 30.02 0.46
C LYS A 142 0.12 28.93 1.44
N PRO A 143 0.77 29.29 2.56
CA PRO A 143 1.05 28.33 3.63
C PRO A 143 -0.23 27.67 4.13
N TYR A 144 -0.15 26.36 4.40
CA TYR A 144 -1.25 25.57 4.93
C TYR A 144 -0.74 24.63 6.03
N SER A 145 -1.60 24.32 6.99
CA SER A 145 -1.30 23.36 8.04
C SER A 145 -2.56 22.60 8.43
N PHE A 146 -2.38 21.31 8.72
CA PHE A 146 -3.43 20.44 9.23
C PHE A 146 -2.90 19.71 10.47
N GLY A 147 -3.39 20.10 11.66
CA GLY A 147 -2.84 19.59 12.92
C GLY A 147 -1.34 19.89 13.07
N ALA A 148 -0.53 18.85 13.22
CA ALA A 148 0.93 18.97 13.31
C ALA A 148 1.63 19.01 11.93
N TYR A 149 0.91 18.73 10.85
CA TYR A 149 1.46 18.62 9.51
C TYR A 149 1.46 19.97 8.81
N ARG A 150 2.61 20.33 8.24
CA ARG A 150 2.82 21.61 7.54
C ARG A 150 2.90 21.39 6.04
N GLY A 151 2.52 22.41 5.30
CA GLY A 151 2.58 22.36 3.86
C GLY A 151 2.04 23.62 3.21
N MET A 152 1.42 23.46 2.05
CA MET A 152 0.94 24.56 1.22
C MET A 152 -0.41 24.21 0.61
N MET A 153 -1.19 25.24 0.35
CA MET A 153 -2.41 25.16 -0.43
C MET A 153 -2.22 26.00 -1.68
N GLN A 154 -2.52 25.43 -2.83
CA GLN A 154 -2.52 26.11 -4.11
C GLN A 154 -3.94 26.11 -4.66
N THR A 155 -4.38 27.25 -5.18
CA THR A 155 -5.64 27.36 -5.93
C THR A 155 -5.35 27.99 -7.27
N ASP A 156 -5.77 27.34 -8.35
CA ASP A 156 -5.54 27.82 -9.70
C ASP A 156 -6.63 28.81 -10.16
N GLY A 157 -6.52 29.28 -11.40
CA GLY A 157 -7.49 30.20 -12.00
C GLY A 157 -8.85 29.59 -12.31
N ALA A 158 -8.97 28.26 -12.34
CA ALA A 158 -10.23 27.53 -12.53
C ALA A 158 -10.96 27.28 -11.18
N GLY A 159 -10.28 27.51 -10.06
CA GLY A 159 -10.78 27.25 -8.71
C GLY A 159 -10.47 25.85 -8.20
N ASP A 160 -9.70 25.07 -8.95
CA ASP A 160 -9.21 23.78 -8.48
C ASP A 160 -8.16 24.03 -7.39
N THR A 161 -8.18 23.20 -6.36
CA THR A 161 -7.39 23.42 -5.13
C THR A 161 -6.57 22.18 -4.81
N GLN A 162 -5.27 22.35 -4.59
CA GLN A 162 -4.38 21.30 -4.14
C GLN A 162 -3.87 21.60 -2.73
N LEU A 163 -4.01 20.64 -1.81
CA LEU A 163 -3.35 20.65 -0.51
C LEU A 163 -2.13 19.74 -0.58
N SER A 164 -0.95 20.27 -0.28
CA SER A 164 0.29 19.50 -0.15
C SER A 164 0.72 19.53 1.32
N LEU A 165 0.90 18.38 1.96
CA LEU A 165 1.32 18.22 3.36
C LEU A 165 2.53 17.30 3.47
N MET A 166 3.52 17.72 4.26
CA MET A 166 4.66 16.88 4.63
C MET A 166 4.35 16.09 5.90
N LEU A 167 4.47 14.76 5.81
CA LEU A 167 4.38 13.84 6.93
C LEU A 167 5.82 13.38 7.26
N GLY A 168 6.34 13.83 8.39
CA GLY A 168 7.76 13.72 8.69
C GLY A 168 8.62 14.46 7.66
N THR A 169 9.69 13.82 7.18
CA THR A 169 10.62 14.39 6.18
C THR A 169 10.64 13.64 4.86
N ARG A 170 9.98 12.48 4.78
CA ARG A 170 10.11 11.50 3.69
C ARG A 170 8.78 11.11 3.04
N ILE A 171 7.67 11.71 3.45
CA ILE A 171 6.35 11.46 2.87
C ILE A 171 5.72 12.80 2.50
N LEU A 172 5.27 12.90 1.26
CA LEU A 172 4.42 13.98 0.77
C LEU A 172 3.03 13.43 0.49
N MET A 173 2.03 14.06 1.09
CA MET A 173 0.63 13.83 0.78
C MET A 173 0.11 15.01 -0.03
N GLN A 174 -0.53 14.73 -1.15
CA GLN A 174 -1.21 15.68 -2.00
C GLN A 174 -2.69 15.33 -2.07
N ILE A 175 -3.55 16.33 -1.96
CA ILE A 175 -4.99 16.19 -2.10
C ILE A 175 -5.48 17.24 -3.08
N ASP A 176 -5.90 16.75 -4.25
CA ASP A 176 -6.37 17.56 -5.35
C ASP A 176 -7.88 17.61 -5.36
N GLY A 177 -8.43 18.81 -5.41
CA GLY A 177 -9.85 19.11 -5.50
C GLY A 177 -10.16 19.73 -6.84
N SER A 178 -11.10 19.14 -7.58
CA SER A 178 -11.58 19.71 -8.84
C SER A 178 -13.08 19.59 -9.00
N GLY A 179 -13.63 20.25 -10.03
CA GLY A 179 -15.04 20.13 -10.38
C GLY A 179 -16.00 20.68 -9.33
N GLY A 180 -15.56 21.70 -8.58
CA GLY A 180 -16.32 22.32 -7.49
C GLY A 180 -16.05 21.71 -6.11
N ALA A 181 -15.05 20.84 -5.97
CA ALA A 181 -14.60 20.38 -4.66
C ALA A 181 -14.06 21.56 -3.83
N THR A 182 -14.62 21.74 -2.63
CA THR A 182 -14.22 22.84 -1.75
C THR A 182 -13.09 22.39 -0.82
N LYS A 183 -12.35 23.36 -0.27
CA LYS A 183 -11.34 23.10 0.77
C LYS A 183 -11.88 22.24 1.92
N ASP A 184 -13.11 22.48 2.37
CA ASP A 184 -13.72 21.71 3.47
C ASP A 184 -13.94 20.24 3.09
N MET A 185 -14.23 19.95 1.82
CA MET A 185 -14.33 18.57 1.33
C MET A 185 -12.98 17.87 1.36
N LEU A 186 -11.90 18.57 0.97
CA LEU A 186 -10.54 18.04 1.03
C LEU A 186 -10.11 17.81 2.49
N GLU A 187 -10.42 18.74 3.38
CA GLU A 187 -10.16 18.59 4.82
C GLU A 187 -10.99 17.47 5.46
N ALA A 188 -12.17 17.15 4.93
CA ALA A 188 -12.95 16.01 5.42
C ALA A 188 -12.22 14.68 5.15
N TYR A 189 -11.57 14.55 3.98
CA TYR A 189 -10.73 13.38 3.70
C TYR A 189 -9.48 13.34 4.57
N LEU A 190 -8.83 14.48 4.83
CA LEU A 190 -7.71 14.54 5.80
C LEU A 190 -8.12 14.06 7.19
N LYS A 191 -9.32 14.44 7.65
CA LYS A 191 -9.85 14.04 8.96
C LYS A 191 -10.20 12.55 9.03
N ALA A 192 -10.53 11.93 7.91
CA ALA A 192 -10.86 10.51 7.83
C ALA A 192 -9.63 9.60 7.83
N MET A 193 -8.43 10.14 7.63
CA MET A 193 -7.17 9.40 7.59
C MET A 193 -6.47 9.37 8.95
N ASP A 194 -5.90 8.21 9.29
CA ASP A 194 -4.90 8.11 10.36
C ASP A 194 -3.51 8.41 9.79
N LEU A 195 -3.17 9.71 9.73
CA LEU A 195 -1.87 10.19 9.26
C LEU A 195 -0.70 9.64 10.12
N LYS A 196 -0.99 9.35 11.40
CA LYS A 196 -0.18 8.55 12.36
C LYS A 196 0.27 7.22 11.78
N ALA A 197 -0.74 6.39 11.53
CA ALA A 197 -0.57 5.03 11.04
C ALA A 197 0.04 5.01 9.64
N LEU A 198 -0.36 5.94 8.77
CA LEU A 198 0.18 6.08 7.43
C LEU A 198 1.69 6.38 7.45
N GLU A 199 2.13 7.33 8.27
CA GLU A 199 3.56 7.64 8.42
C GLU A 199 4.36 6.42 8.88
N LYS A 200 3.83 5.68 9.86
CA LYS A 200 4.46 4.46 10.37
C LYS A 200 4.52 3.34 9.33
N ALA A 201 3.46 3.13 8.57
CA ALA A 201 3.35 2.04 7.59
C ALA A 201 4.22 2.24 6.35
N LEU A 202 4.59 3.49 6.02
CA LEU A 202 5.38 3.80 4.82
C LEU A 202 6.87 4.00 5.09
N ILE A 203 7.29 4.13 6.36
CA ILE A 203 8.71 4.32 6.75
C ILE A 203 9.23 3.13 7.59
N GLY A 204 8.35 2.31 8.17
CA GLY A 204 8.70 1.15 9.00
C GLY A 204 8.99 -0.10 8.19
#